data_AF-A0A3B8M2N0-F1
#
_entry.id   AF-A0A3B8M2N0-F1
#
_cell.length_a   1.000
_cell.length_b   1.000
_cell.length_c   1.000
_cell.angle_alpha   90.00
_cell.angle_beta   90.00
_cell.angle_gamma   90.00
#
_symmetry.space_group_name_H-M   'P 1'
#
loop_
_entity.id
_entity.type
_entity.pdbx_description
1 polymer ?
#
loop_
_entity_poly.entity_id
_entity_poly.type
_entity_poly.pdbx_seq_one_letter_code
_entity_poly.pdbx_strand_id
1 'polypeptide(L)'
;MHFPAREDYQSSSMDDLLEGRPETDADDGEVVTEEGTQWHVDVPSQLAQFNCCAYAAGDAVGLGPADWLCGEVNPLTDGTNPMQVVLESFYEKVADFAPPFNSGAIEAFETSRLIRDDDVVCLVGSRGPDYPHAMRVRDRRGRHWVVGKFGEDPILWTPLETVGGAYEGQFDRVWVFRLREPQSK
;
A
#
# COMPACT_ATOMS: atom_id res chain seq x y z
N MET A 1 -0.40 17.37 -6.66
CA MET A 1 -1.77 16.88 -6.42
C MET A 1 -1.97 16.92 -4.91
N HIS A 2 -2.94 17.68 -4.40
CA HIS A 2 -3.13 17.89 -2.97
C HIS A 2 -4.22 16.92 -2.52
N PHE A 3 -3.87 15.89 -1.75
CA PHE A 3 -4.88 15.17 -0.96
C PHE A 3 -5.48 16.19 0.01
N PRO A 4 -6.81 16.29 0.14
CA PRO A 4 -7.38 17.18 1.13
C PRO A 4 -6.85 16.73 2.49
N ALA A 5 -6.05 17.60 3.12
CA ALA A 5 -5.79 17.46 4.54
C ALA A 5 -7.15 17.42 5.22
N ARG A 6 -7.40 16.37 6.01
CA ARG A 6 -8.51 16.35 6.95
C ARG A 6 -8.42 17.67 7.74
N GLU A 7 -9.42 18.54 7.64
CA GLU A 7 -9.37 19.92 8.19
C GLU A 7 -9.19 19.97 9.72
N ASP A 8 -9.20 18.80 10.35
CA ASP A 8 -8.99 18.49 11.75
C ASP A 8 -7.61 17.87 12.06
N TYR A 9 -6.69 17.76 11.10
CA TYR A 9 -5.36 17.19 11.31
C TYR A 9 -4.52 18.04 12.27
N GLN A 10 -4.23 17.50 13.45
CA GLN A 10 -3.33 18.10 14.45
C GLN A 10 -2.13 17.19 14.65
N SER A 11 -0.91 17.74 14.80
CA SER A 11 0.28 16.93 15.08
C SER A 11 0.15 16.03 16.32
N SER A 12 -0.71 16.39 17.27
CA SER A 12 -1.04 15.56 18.45
C SER A 12 -1.88 14.33 18.12
N SER A 13 -2.62 14.30 17.00
CA SER A 13 -3.32 13.09 16.56
C SER A 13 -2.34 12.00 16.11
N MET A 14 -1.10 12.37 15.76
CA MET A 14 -0.03 11.42 15.46
C MET A 14 0.47 10.71 16.73
N ASP A 15 0.53 11.41 17.86
CA ASP A 15 0.88 10.81 19.15
C ASP A 15 -0.21 9.83 19.62
N ASP A 16 -1.49 10.20 19.52
CA ASP A 16 -2.62 9.33 19.89
C ASP A 16 -2.77 8.10 18.97
N LEU A 17 -2.48 8.24 17.67
CA LEU A 17 -2.47 7.13 16.71
C LEU A 17 -1.30 6.17 16.98
N LEU A 18 -0.09 6.68 17.22
CA LEU A 18 1.07 5.86 17.59
C LEU A 18 0.92 5.21 18.97
N GLU A 19 0.13 5.79 19.88
CA GLU A 19 -0.29 5.19 21.15
C GLU A 19 -1.43 4.15 21.00
N GLY A 20 -1.95 3.93 19.78
CA GLY A 20 -2.93 2.89 19.48
C GLY A 20 -4.36 3.20 19.96
N ARG A 21 -4.77 4.48 19.98
CA ARG A 21 -6.12 4.88 20.42
C ARG A 21 -6.97 5.56 19.32
N PRO A 22 -7.34 4.86 18.24
CA PRO A 22 -8.25 5.44 17.25
C PRO A 22 -9.68 5.57 17.84
N GLU A 23 -10.22 6.80 17.83
CA GLU A 23 -11.61 7.07 18.20
C GLU A 23 -12.55 6.64 17.06
N THR A 24 -12.92 5.34 17.07
CA THR A 24 -14.03 4.69 16.34
C THR A 24 -13.93 4.57 14.80
N ASP A 25 -13.53 3.40 14.31
CA ASP A 25 -14.39 2.29 13.85
C ASP A 25 -13.57 1.00 13.96
N ALA A 26 -14.19 -0.14 14.24
CA ALA A 26 -13.46 -1.36 14.61
C ALA A 26 -12.51 -1.84 13.49
N ASP A 27 -11.21 -1.69 13.74
CA ASP A 27 -10.05 -2.14 12.93
C ASP A 27 -9.66 -1.28 11.70
N ASP A 28 -10.45 -0.31 11.24
CA ASP A 28 -10.03 0.64 10.17
C ASP A 28 -9.23 1.80 10.78
N GLY A 29 -8.02 2.05 10.27
CA GLY A 29 -7.11 3.06 10.78
C GLY A 29 -6.31 2.61 12.01
N GLU A 30 -6.30 1.32 12.33
CA GLU A 30 -5.38 0.78 13.34
C GLU A 30 -3.93 0.89 12.85
N VAL A 31 -3.06 1.49 13.67
CA VAL A 31 -1.63 1.61 13.36
C VAL A 31 -0.96 0.26 13.39
N VAL A 32 -0.18 -0.03 12.36
CA VAL A 32 0.65 -1.22 12.26
C VAL A 32 1.99 -0.94 12.91
N THR A 33 2.24 -1.58 14.05
CA THR A 33 3.57 -1.61 14.64
C THR A 33 4.40 -2.65 13.89
N GLU A 34 5.20 -2.20 12.94
CA GLU A 34 6.15 -3.03 12.17
C GLU A 34 7.34 -3.53 13.04
N GLU A 35 7.10 -3.82 14.32
CA GLU A 35 8.12 -4.28 15.26
C GLU A 35 8.81 -5.56 14.76
N GLY A 36 10.14 -5.55 14.76
CA GLY A 36 10.95 -6.67 14.29
C GLY A 36 11.05 -6.79 12.77
N THR A 37 10.45 -5.88 12.00
CA THR A 37 10.67 -5.77 10.54
C THR A 37 11.57 -4.58 10.23
N GLN A 38 12.08 -4.51 9.01
CA GLN A 38 12.87 -3.34 8.58
C GLN A 38 12.03 -2.07 8.45
N TRP A 39 10.69 -2.18 8.42
CA TRP A 39 9.77 -1.05 8.33
C TRP A 39 9.41 -0.44 9.68
N HIS A 40 9.99 -0.93 10.77
CA HIS A 40 9.78 -0.36 12.08
C HIS A 40 10.13 1.14 12.08
N VAL A 41 9.24 1.94 12.65
CA VAL A 41 9.39 3.39 12.81
C VAL A 41 9.68 3.66 14.27
N ASP A 42 10.90 4.10 14.57
CA ASP A 42 11.34 4.46 15.91
C ASP A 42 10.86 5.87 16.31
N VAL A 43 10.79 6.78 15.33
CA VAL A 43 10.40 8.19 15.54
C VAL A 43 9.48 8.70 14.42
N PRO A 44 8.49 9.55 14.73
CA PRO A 44 7.50 10.01 13.74
C PRO A 44 8.10 10.65 12.47
N SER A 45 9.26 11.30 12.58
CA SER A 45 9.93 11.95 11.44
C SER A 45 10.39 10.99 10.34
N GLN A 46 10.49 9.68 10.62
CA GLN A 46 10.78 8.67 9.59
C GLN A 46 9.58 8.44 8.67
N LEU A 47 8.35 8.70 9.12
CA LEU A 47 7.15 8.56 8.29
C LEU A 47 7.15 9.49 7.07
N ALA A 48 7.89 10.61 7.11
CA ALA A 48 7.99 11.49 5.95
C ALA A 48 9.06 11.04 4.91
N GLN A 49 9.84 9.99 5.21
CA GLN A 49 11.03 9.63 4.43
C GLN A 49 10.77 8.57 3.35
N PHE A 50 9.76 7.72 3.56
CA PHE A 50 9.38 6.67 2.61
C PHE A 50 7.92 6.83 2.18
N ASN A 51 7.57 6.24 1.05
CA ASN A 51 6.22 6.29 0.51
C ASN A 51 5.56 4.91 0.46
N CYS A 52 4.29 4.89 0.04
CA CYS A 52 3.50 3.67 -0.10
C CYS A 52 4.16 2.62 -1.00
N CYS A 53 4.78 3.03 -2.12
CA CYS A 53 5.47 2.11 -3.03
C CYS A 53 6.73 1.49 -2.40
N ALA A 54 7.52 2.31 -1.70
CA ALA A 54 8.71 1.81 -0.98
C ALA A 54 8.27 0.79 0.07
N TYR A 55 7.29 1.13 0.90
CA TYR A 55 6.75 0.21 1.90
C TYR A 55 6.21 -1.09 1.27
N ALA A 56 5.47 -0.99 0.18
CA ALA A 56 4.82 -2.14 -0.43
C ALA A 56 5.81 -3.13 -1.06
N ALA A 57 6.80 -2.67 -1.83
CA ALA A 57 7.64 -3.56 -2.64
C ALA A 57 9.16 -3.37 -2.47
N GLY A 58 9.59 -2.37 -1.71
CA GLY A 58 11.00 -1.98 -1.58
C GLY A 58 11.91 -3.06 -1.00
N ASP A 59 11.38 -3.97 -0.19
CA ASP A 59 12.14 -5.06 0.44
C ASP A 59 12.84 -5.94 -0.57
N ALA A 60 12.18 -6.18 -1.71
CA ALA A 60 12.72 -7.02 -2.78
C ALA A 60 14.03 -6.49 -3.36
N VAL A 61 14.29 -5.20 -3.18
CA VAL A 61 15.50 -4.50 -3.66
C VAL A 61 16.30 -3.86 -2.53
N GLY A 62 16.01 -4.21 -1.27
CA GLY A 62 16.76 -3.75 -0.10
C GLY A 62 16.51 -2.29 0.30
N LEU A 63 15.38 -1.70 -0.11
CA LEU A 63 14.95 -0.40 0.41
C LEU A 63 14.33 -0.55 1.80
N GLY A 64 14.42 0.51 2.60
CA GLY A 64 13.80 0.58 3.92
C GLY A 64 13.16 1.95 4.22
N PRO A 65 12.91 2.25 5.51
CA PRO A 65 12.20 3.46 5.96
C PRO A 65 12.87 4.81 5.63
N ALA A 66 14.10 4.79 5.13
CA ALA A 66 14.81 5.99 4.71
C ALA A 66 14.78 6.19 3.18
N ASP A 67 14.11 5.30 2.45
CA ASP A 67 14.16 5.23 1.00
C ASP A 67 12.80 5.51 0.35
N TRP A 68 12.86 6.00 -0.89
CA TRP A 68 11.69 6.34 -1.69
C TRP A 68 11.65 5.53 -2.99
N LEU A 69 10.49 5.00 -3.35
CA LEU A 69 10.29 4.31 -4.62
C LEU A 69 9.22 5.04 -5.45
N CYS A 70 9.61 5.61 -6.59
CA CYS A 70 8.69 6.37 -7.44
C CYS A 70 7.64 5.42 -8.06
N GLY A 71 6.37 5.69 -7.81
CA GLY A 71 5.22 5.00 -8.41
C GLY A 71 4.74 5.62 -9.73
N GLU A 72 5.45 6.62 -10.24
CA GLU A 72 5.13 7.34 -11.49
C GLU A 72 6.28 7.20 -12.50
N VAL A 73 5.95 7.39 -13.78
CA VAL A 73 6.93 7.54 -14.85
C VAL A 73 7.92 8.67 -14.54
N ASN A 74 9.21 8.35 -14.55
CA ASN A 74 10.26 9.32 -14.21
C ASN A 74 11.13 9.68 -15.43
N PRO A 75 11.19 10.96 -15.83
CA PRO A 75 12.06 11.40 -16.93
C PRO A 75 13.55 11.13 -16.68
N LEU A 76 13.99 11.08 -15.42
CA LEU A 76 15.37 10.79 -15.03
C LEU A 76 15.74 9.31 -15.23
N THR A 77 14.75 8.43 -15.39
CA THR A 77 14.93 7.00 -15.67
C THR A 77 14.54 6.66 -17.11
N ASP A 78 14.75 7.60 -18.04
CA ASP A 78 14.41 7.45 -19.46
C ASP A 78 12.92 7.12 -19.70
N GLY A 79 12.04 7.73 -18.89
CA GLY A 79 10.59 7.53 -19.01
C GLY A 79 10.10 6.17 -18.53
N THR A 80 10.88 5.47 -17.71
CA THR A 80 10.44 4.23 -17.05
C THR A 80 9.78 4.53 -15.70
N ASN A 81 8.90 3.64 -15.24
CA ASN A 81 8.37 3.68 -13.88
C ASN A 81 9.21 2.76 -12.97
N PRO A 82 9.94 3.29 -11.96
CA PRO A 82 10.77 2.47 -11.08
C PRO A 82 10.00 1.36 -10.33
N MET A 83 8.78 1.64 -9.86
CA MET A 83 7.93 0.63 -9.24
C MET A 83 7.59 -0.50 -10.22
N GLN A 84 7.27 -0.17 -11.48
CA GLN A 84 7.02 -1.18 -12.51
C GLN A 84 8.23 -2.09 -12.70
N VAL A 85 9.44 -1.51 -12.78
CA VAL A 85 10.69 -2.28 -12.95
C VAL A 85 10.88 -3.27 -11.80
N VAL A 86 10.63 -2.83 -10.56
CA VAL A 86 10.70 -3.72 -9.37
C VAL A 86 9.68 -4.86 -9.49
N LEU A 87 8.42 -4.53 -9.79
CA LEU A 87 7.35 -5.53 -9.93
C LEU A 87 7.65 -6.57 -11.03
N GLU A 88 8.09 -6.14 -12.21
CA GLU A 88 8.38 -7.03 -13.34
C GLU A 88 9.61 -7.92 -13.08
N SER A 89 10.60 -7.40 -12.35
CA SER A 89 11.86 -8.09 -12.06
C SER A 89 11.70 -9.15 -10.97
N PHE A 90 10.97 -8.83 -9.89
CA PHE A 90 10.96 -9.64 -8.67
C PHE A 90 9.60 -10.29 -8.37
N TYR A 91 8.51 -9.80 -8.93
CA TYR A 91 7.17 -10.25 -8.60
C TYR A 91 6.48 -10.91 -9.80
N GLU A 92 5.45 -11.72 -9.52
CA GLU A 92 4.51 -12.22 -10.51
C GLU A 92 3.10 -11.69 -10.20
N LYS A 93 2.34 -11.31 -11.24
CA LYS A 93 0.95 -10.89 -11.05
C LYS A 93 0.08 -12.14 -10.81
N VAL A 94 -0.56 -12.21 -9.65
CA VAL A 94 -1.37 -13.37 -9.22
C VAL A 94 -2.87 -13.13 -9.30
N ALA A 95 -3.32 -11.88 -9.22
CA ALA A 95 -4.72 -11.51 -9.39
C ALA A 95 -4.88 -10.13 -10.03
N ASP A 96 -6.05 -9.92 -10.62
CA ASP A 96 -6.41 -8.69 -11.33
C ASP A 96 -7.91 -8.47 -11.20
N PHE A 97 -8.29 -7.38 -10.53
CA PHE A 97 -9.68 -7.00 -10.29
C PHE A 97 -10.01 -5.78 -11.14
N ALA A 98 -11.12 -5.88 -11.86
CA ALA A 98 -11.63 -4.85 -12.76
C ALA A 98 -12.86 -4.14 -12.13
N PRO A 99 -13.18 -2.92 -12.59
CA PRO A 99 -14.33 -2.20 -12.09
C PRO A 99 -15.64 -2.84 -12.59
N PRO A 100 -16.79 -2.53 -11.96
CA PRO A 100 -16.96 -1.52 -10.90
C PRO A 100 -16.45 -2.03 -9.54
N PHE A 101 -15.69 -1.19 -8.82
CA PHE A 101 -15.26 -1.45 -7.44
C PHE A 101 -16.42 -1.24 -6.44
N ASN A 102 -17.53 -1.91 -6.72
CA ASN A 102 -18.67 -2.00 -5.82
C ASN A 102 -18.42 -3.05 -4.74
N SER A 103 -19.36 -3.18 -3.79
CA SER A 103 -19.23 -4.12 -2.67
C SER A 103 -18.94 -5.57 -3.09
N GLY A 104 -19.39 -6.00 -4.29
CA GLY A 104 -19.11 -7.35 -4.79
C GLY A 104 -17.66 -7.54 -5.26
N ALA A 105 -17.03 -6.52 -5.85
CA ALA A 105 -15.62 -6.57 -6.21
C ALA A 105 -14.72 -6.55 -4.97
N ILE A 106 -15.12 -5.81 -3.94
CA ILE A 106 -14.44 -5.80 -2.63
C ILE A 106 -14.54 -7.16 -1.96
N GLU A 107 -15.74 -7.76 -1.89
CA GLU A 107 -15.92 -9.10 -1.32
C GLU A 107 -15.10 -10.16 -2.06
N ALA A 108 -15.02 -10.05 -3.39
CA ALA A 108 -14.20 -10.94 -4.21
C ALA A 108 -12.69 -10.81 -3.90
N PHE A 109 -12.21 -9.61 -3.57
CA PHE A 109 -10.83 -9.41 -3.09
C PHE A 109 -10.65 -10.03 -1.70
N GLU A 110 -11.49 -9.68 -0.74
CA GLU A 110 -11.34 -10.05 0.68
C GLU A 110 -11.42 -11.56 0.94
N THR A 111 -12.06 -12.30 0.03
CA THR A 111 -12.27 -13.76 0.13
C THR A 111 -11.49 -14.57 -0.92
N SER A 112 -10.66 -13.90 -1.72
CA SER A 112 -9.95 -14.52 -2.84
C SER A 112 -8.94 -15.58 -2.40
N ARG A 113 -9.12 -16.83 -2.83
CA ARG A 113 -8.12 -17.89 -2.60
C ARG A 113 -6.83 -17.74 -3.42
N LEU A 114 -6.79 -16.79 -4.35
CA LEU A 114 -5.59 -16.52 -5.17
C LEU A 114 -4.58 -15.66 -4.43
N ILE A 115 -5.06 -14.83 -3.51
CA ILE A 115 -4.30 -13.88 -2.73
C ILE A 115 -3.73 -14.57 -1.49
N ARG A 116 -2.56 -14.12 -1.03
CA ARG A 116 -1.91 -14.56 0.20
C ARG A 116 -1.46 -13.36 1.01
N ASP A 117 -1.24 -13.59 2.29
CA ASP A 117 -0.54 -12.68 3.17
C ASP A 117 0.79 -12.21 2.55
N ASP A 118 1.07 -10.91 2.67
CA ASP A 118 2.25 -10.22 2.11
C ASP A 118 2.31 -10.08 0.58
N ASP A 119 1.27 -10.48 -0.16
CA ASP A 119 1.13 -10.06 -1.55
C ASP A 119 1.06 -8.52 -1.66
N VAL A 120 1.63 -7.95 -2.71
CA VAL A 120 1.60 -6.52 -3.00
C VAL A 120 0.34 -6.16 -3.78
N VAL A 121 -0.43 -5.20 -3.29
CA VAL A 121 -1.61 -4.66 -3.96
C VAL A 121 -1.26 -3.31 -4.57
N CYS A 122 -1.51 -3.16 -5.87
CA CYS A 122 -1.30 -1.93 -6.61
C CYS A 122 -2.63 -1.42 -7.17
N LEU A 123 -2.95 -0.16 -6.88
CA LEU A 123 -3.94 0.56 -7.66
C LEU A 123 -3.30 0.95 -9.00
N VAL A 124 -3.99 0.75 -10.11
CA VAL A 124 -3.45 0.98 -11.47
C VAL A 124 -4.44 1.77 -12.31
N GLY A 125 -3.93 2.82 -12.96
CA GLY A 125 -4.71 3.71 -13.81
C GLY A 125 -4.80 3.27 -15.27
N SER A 126 -5.89 3.66 -15.93
CA SER A 126 -6.20 3.35 -17.34
C SER A 126 -5.18 3.82 -18.38
N ARG A 127 -4.27 4.74 -18.02
CA ARG A 127 -3.43 5.49 -18.98
C ARG A 127 -1.97 5.04 -19.05
N GLY A 128 -1.57 4.08 -18.24
CA GLY A 128 -0.18 3.66 -18.18
C GLY A 128 0.13 3.08 -16.80
N PRO A 129 1.33 2.53 -16.61
CA PRO A 129 1.70 1.87 -15.37
C PRO A 129 2.04 2.91 -14.31
N ASP A 130 1.12 3.82 -14.01
CA ASP A 130 1.20 4.68 -12.84
C ASP A 130 0.51 3.95 -11.69
N TYR A 131 1.20 3.94 -10.56
CA TYR A 131 0.78 3.29 -9.32
C TYR A 131 0.47 4.39 -8.30
N PRO A 132 -0.71 5.03 -8.36
CA PRO A 132 -1.08 6.10 -7.43
C PRO A 132 -1.03 5.64 -5.97
N HIS A 133 -1.18 4.34 -5.72
CA HIS A 133 -1.01 3.76 -4.41
C HIS A 133 -0.61 2.28 -4.47
N ALA A 134 0.18 1.85 -3.50
CA ALA A 134 0.57 0.45 -3.32
C ALA A 134 0.58 0.09 -1.83
N MET A 135 0.19 -1.14 -1.53
CA MET A 135 -0.03 -1.67 -0.19
C MET A 135 0.38 -3.14 -0.13
N ARG A 136 0.33 -3.74 1.05
CA ARG A 136 0.48 -5.18 1.26
C ARG A 136 -0.83 -5.79 1.70
N VAL A 137 -1.06 -7.04 1.32
CA VAL A 137 -2.13 -7.84 1.89
C VAL A 137 -1.73 -8.30 3.27
N ARG A 138 -2.69 -8.24 4.20
CA ARG A 138 -2.59 -8.92 5.49
C ARG A 138 -3.86 -9.66 5.83
N ASP A 139 -3.71 -10.86 6.36
CA ASP A 139 -4.85 -11.68 6.76
C ASP A 139 -5.30 -11.35 8.18
N ARG A 140 -6.58 -10.97 8.33
CA ARG A 140 -7.16 -10.71 9.66
C ARG A 140 -8.57 -11.24 9.74
N ARG A 141 -8.82 -12.09 10.75
CA ARG A 141 -10.12 -12.73 11.03
C ARG A 141 -10.72 -13.45 9.81
N GLY A 142 -9.86 -14.04 8.97
CA GLY A 142 -10.28 -14.83 7.79
C GLY A 142 -10.67 -14.02 6.57
N ARG A 143 -10.32 -12.72 6.51
CA ARG A 143 -10.47 -11.85 5.34
C ARG A 143 -9.13 -11.20 5.00
N HIS A 144 -8.92 -10.91 3.72
CA HIS A 144 -7.79 -10.10 3.27
C HIS A 144 -8.07 -8.62 3.53
N TRP A 145 -7.13 -7.98 4.23
CA TRP A 145 -7.06 -6.53 4.42
C TRP A 145 -5.89 -5.98 3.63
N VAL A 146 -5.87 -4.66 3.46
CA VAL A 146 -4.66 -3.97 3.02
C VAL A 146 -4.00 -3.25 4.18
N VAL A 147 -2.68 -3.31 4.19
CA VAL A 147 -1.83 -2.53 5.08
C VAL A 147 -0.94 -1.65 4.22
N GLY A 148 -0.93 -0.35 4.50
CA GLY A 148 -0.20 0.59 3.67
C GLY A 148 0.00 1.94 4.32
N LYS A 149 0.83 2.74 3.66
CA LYS A 149 1.18 4.09 4.10
C LYS A 149 0.41 5.14 3.32
N PHE A 150 -0.30 6.02 4.01
CA PHE A 150 -1.14 7.05 3.40
C PHE A 150 -0.50 8.44 3.54
N GLY A 151 0.20 8.90 2.49
CA GLY A 151 0.90 10.19 2.57
C GLY A 151 1.96 10.22 3.68
N GLU A 152 1.90 11.22 4.55
CA GLU A 152 2.78 11.36 5.72
C GLU A 152 2.29 10.57 6.96
N ASP A 153 1.12 9.93 6.89
CA ASP A 153 0.54 9.18 8.00
C ASP A 153 1.29 7.87 8.31
N PRO A 154 1.06 7.28 9.50
CA PRO A 154 1.54 5.93 9.84
C PRO A 154 1.12 4.86 8.84
N ILE A 155 1.69 3.67 9.00
CA ILE A 155 1.23 2.48 8.29
C ILE A 155 -0.05 2.00 8.98
N LEU A 156 -1.14 1.83 8.23
CA LEU A 156 -2.46 1.54 8.78
C LEU A 156 -3.03 0.24 8.20
N TRP A 157 -3.80 -0.47 9.02
CA TRP A 157 -4.80 -1.42 8.53
C TRP A 157 -5.97 -0.66 7.93
N THR A 158 -6.36 -1.00 6.71
CA THR A 158 -7.46 -0.33 6.02
C THR A 158 -8.21 -1.33 5.14
N PRO A 159 -9.54 -1.31 5.08
CA PRO A 159 -10.29 -2.06 4.07
C PRO A 159 -9.99 -1.54 2.66
N LEU A 160 -9.97 -2.43 1.66
CA LEU A 160 -9.76 -2.00 0.27
C LEU A 160 -10.87 -1.03 -0.21
N GLU A 161 -12.09 -1.14 0.34
CA GLU A 161 -13.19 -0.22 0.07
C GLU A 161 -12.86 1.23 0.48
N THR A 162 -12.34 1.43 1.69
CA THR A 162 -11.91 2.75 2.20
C THR A 162 -10.82 3.34 1.30
N VAL A 163 -9.83 2.54 0.91
CA VAL A 163 -8.77 2.96 -0.03
C VAL A 163 -9.35 3.32 -1.39
N GLY A 164 -10.27 2.50 -1.92
CA GLY A 164 -10.91 2.74 -3.20
C GLY A 164 -11.67 4.07 -3.25
N GLY A 165 -12.35 4.43 -2.15
CA GLY A 165 -12.99 5.74 -2.00
C GLY A 165 -11.99 6.89 -1.98
N ALA A 166 -10.87 6.74 -1.26
CA ALA A 166 -9.84 7.79 -1.15
C ALA A 166 -9.13 8.09 -2.48
N TYR A 167 -9.01 7.09 -3.36
CA TYR A 167 -8.35 7.20 -4.66
C TYR A 167 -9.34 7.18 -5.85
N GLU A 168 -10.61 7.47 -5.61
CA GLU A 168 -11.64 7.43 -6.64
C GLU A 168 -11.23 8.22 -7.90
N GLY A 169 -11.37 7.59 -9.08
CA GLY A 169 -11.04 8.20 -10.37
C GLY A 169 -9.55 8.21 -10.75
N GLN A 170 -8.64 7.82 -9.84
CA GLN A 170 -7.20 7.74 -10.13
C GLN A 170 -6.75 6.35 -10.62
N PHE A 171 -7.57 5.33 -10.40
CA PHE A 171 -7.32 3.96 -10.82
C PHE A 171 -8.57 3.35 -11.44
N ASP A 172 -8.39 2.35 -12.30
CA ASP A 172 -9.47 1.53 -12.84
C ASP A 172 -9.20 0.03 -12.70
N ARG A 173 -8.02 -0.37 -12.19
CA ARG A 173 -7.67 -1.77 -11.92
C ARG A 173 -6.99 -1.89 -10.56
N VAL A 174 -7.16 -3.05 -9.93
CA VAL A 174 -6.37 -3.47 -8.78
C VAL A 174 -5.59 -4.71 -9.18
N TRP A 175 -4.26 -4.60 -9.17
CA TRP A 175 -3.37 -5.73 -9.47
C TRP A 175 -2.76 -6.24 -8.17
N VAL A 176 -2.68 -7.55 -8.05
CA VAL A 176 -2.03 -8.20 -6.91
C VAL A 176 -0.82 -8.97 -7.40
N PHE A 177 0.30 -8.76 -6.72
CA PHE A 177 1.61 -9.27 -7.07
C PHE A 177 2.17 -10.10 -5.92
N ARG A 178 2.82 -11.21 -6.25
CA ARG A 178 3.52 -12.06 -5.29
C ARG A 178 5.01 -12.05 -5.56
N LEU A 179 5.82 -11.92 -4.52
CA LEU A 179 7.26 -12.04 -4.65
C LEU A 179 7.61 -13.44 -5.18
N ARG A 180 8.42 -13.51 -6.24
CA ARG A 180 8.85 -14.80 -6.77
C ARG A 180 9.82 -15.44 -5.78
N GLU A 181 9.62 -16.73 -5.49
CA GLU A 181 10.62 -17.48 -4.73
C GLU A 181 11.96 -17.43 -5.47
N PRO A 182 13.09 -17.27 -4.74
CA PRO A 182 14.41 -17.40 -5.35
C PRO A 182 14.47 -18.76 -6.04
N GLN A 183 14.68 -18.77 -7.36
CA GLN A 183 14.97 -20.02 -8.06
C GLN A 183 16.23 -20.60 -7.43
N SER A 184 16.06 -21.65 -6.65
CA SER A 184 17.19 -22.43 -6.13
C SER A 184 17.92 -22.97 -7.34
N LYS A 185 19.11 -22.42 -7.62
CA LYS A 185 20.02 -22.93 -8.64
C LYS A 185 20.66 -24.23 -8.17
#